data_AF-A0A0K2YTP1-F1
#
_entry.id   AF-A0A0K2YTP1-F1
#
_cell.length_a   1.000
_cell.length_b   1.000
_cell.length_c   1.000
_cell.angle_alpha   90.00
_cell.angle_beta   90.00
_cell.angle_gamma   90.00
#
_symmetry.space_group_name_H-M   'P 1'
#
loop_
_entity.id
_entity.type
_entity.pdbx_description
1 polymer ?
#
loop_
_entity_poly.entity_id
_entity_poly.type
_entity_poly.pdbx_seq_one_letter_code
_entity_poly.pdbx_strand_id
1 'polypeptide(L)'
;MNDMAFFLAAAERGFVLDTDDVVDSLIREGVLLPVDWSGEDRPGQIAQFVAGRVAAFGKDHAVVAAVESAAREAAGADVERGEHVPAILRAVDDALASAGLALGELRSGDDTYRVGVMRRTKASGRVWGLDRPSPEVLYTIVCPCGDMNVWQLPKTEAKPVDGECDSCGLNLFDPAGNPVVSMVEEDAG
;
A
#
# COMPACT_ATOMS: atom_id res chain seq x y z
N MET A 1 -11.19 -16.50 6.84
CA MET A 1 -12.09 -15.51 6.21
C MET A 1 -11.26 -14.90 5.11
N ASN A 2 -11.75 -14.87 3.87
CA ASN A 2 -11.00 -14.25 2.78
C ASN A 2 -10.98 -12.73 3.04
N ASP A 3 -9.81 -12.12 3.25
CA ASP A 3 -9.67 -10.70 3.64
C ASP A 3 -10.37 -9.76 2.64
N MET A 4 -10.54 -10.23 1.41
CA MET A 4 -11.25 -9.51 0.36
C MET A 4 -12.76 -9.33 0.60
N ALA A 5 -13.39 -10.21 1.38
CA ALA A 5 -14.81 -10.08 1.70
C ALA A 5 -15.11 -8.85 2.57
N PHE A 6 -14.08 -8.25 3.20
CA PHE A 6 -14.23 -7.03 3.98
C PHE A 6 -14.55 -5.81 3.11
N PHE A 7 -14.12 -5.80 1.85
CA PHE A 7 -14.29 -4.66 0.95
C PHE A 7 -15.67 -4.59 0.27
N LEU A 8 -16.42 -5.69 0.27
CA LEU A 8 -17.72 -5.78 -0.40
C LEU A 8 -18.84 -5.20 0.48
N ALA A 9 -19.62 -4.30 -0.09
CA ALA A 9 -20.91 -3.88 0.45
C ALA A 9 -21.95 -5.01 0.33
N ALA A 10 -23.07 -4.87 1.02
CA ALA A 10 -24.09 -5.92 1.07
C ALA A 10 -24.64 -6.31 -0.31
N ALA A 11 -24.81 -5.32 -1.20
CA ALA A 11 -25.31 -5.51 -2.56
C ALA A 11 -24.28 -6.16 -3.52
N GLU A 12 -23.01 -6.18 -3.13
CA GLU A 12 -21.88 -6.59 -4.00
C GLU A 12 -21.41 -8.02 -3.72
N ARG A 13 -22.02 -8.69 -2.73
CA ARG A 13 -21.72 -10.08 -2.39
C ARG A 13 -22.01 -11.09 -3.50
N GLY A 14 -22.69 -10.65 -4.56
CA GLY A 14 -22.99 -11.45 -5.76
C GLY A 14 -22.02 -11.22 -6.92
N PHE A 15 -20.97 -10.40 -6.76
CA PHE A 15 -19.96 -10.24 -7.81
C PHE A 15 -19.31 -11.58 -8.17
N VAL A 16 -19.19 -11.81 -9.48
CA VAL A 16 -18.48 -12.97 -10.01
C VAL A 16 -17.00 -12.64 -9.96
N LEU A 17 -16.37 -13.00 -8.85
CA LEU A 17 -14.93 -12.83 -8.68
C LEU A 17 -14.24 -14.07 -9.27
N ASP A 18 -13.35 -13.84 -10.22
CA ASP A 18 -12.50 -14.91 -10.74
C ASP A 18 -11.60 -15.40 -9.60
N THR A 19 -11.66 -16.69 -9.28
CA THR A 19 -10.86 -17.25 -8.20
C THR A 19 -9.37 -17.25 -8.51
N ASP A 20 -9.01 -17.27 -9.79
CA ASP A 20 -7.61 -17.27 -10.22
C ASP A 20 -7.05 -15.84 -10.29
N ASP A 21 -7.91 -14.83 -10.44
CA ASP A 21 -7.53 -13.42 -10.50
C ASP A 21 -8.53 -12.48 -9.82
N VAL A 22 -8.57 -12.67 -8.50
CA VAL A 22 -9.62 -12.11 -7.68
C VAL A 22 -9.36 -10.63 -7.35
N VAL A 23 -8.10 -10.21 -7.40
CA VAL A 23 -7.68 -8.82 -7.21
C VAL A 23 -8.08 -7.97 -8.40
N ASP A 24 -7.78 -8.42 -9.63
CA ASP A 24 -8.16 -7.69 -10.83
C ASP A 24 -9.68 -7.67 -11.02
N SER A 25 -10.38 -8.71 -10.57
CA SER A 25 -11.84 -8.70 -10.50
C SER A 25 -12.35 -7.57 -9.59
N LEU A 26 -11.78 -7.41 -8.39
CA LEU A 26 -12.19 -6.34 -7.46
C LEU A 26 -11.82 -4.94 -7.96
N ILE A 27 -10.69 -4.79 -8.64
CA ILE A 27 -10.29 -3.52 -9.27
C ILE A 27 -11.29 -3.16 -10.37
N ARG A 28 -11.64 -4.12 -11.24
CA ARG A 28 -12.57 -3.92 -12.35
C ARG A 28 -13.98 -3.56 -11.90
N GLU A 29 -14.44 -4.16 -10.80
CA GLU A 29 -15.73 -3.84 -10.17
C GLU A 29 -15.70 -2.56 -9.33
N GLY A 30 -14.56 -1.85 -9.26
CA GLY A 30 -14.42 -0.59 -8.51
C GLY A 30 -14.50 -0.78 -6.99
N VAL A 31 -14.14 -1.97 -6.50
CA VAL A 31 -14.07 -2.30 -5.07
C VAL A 31 -12.69 -1.99 -4.49
N LEU A 32 -11.64 -2.15 -5.30
CA LEU A 32 -10.27 -1.75 -5.01
C LEU A 32 -9.80 -0.66 -5.97
N LEU A 33 -8.92 0.20 -5.47
CA LEU A 33 -8.23 1.22 -6.24
C LEU A 33 -6.71 0.98 -6.13
N PRO A 34 -6.00 0.71 -7.24
CA PRO A 34 -4.55 0.82 -7.26
C PRO A 34 -4.14 2.30 -7.23
N VAL A 35 -3.15 2.61 -6.40
CA VAL A 35 -2.54 3.94 -6.25
C VAL A 35 -1.04 3.76 -6.20
N ASP A 36 -0.33 4.40 -7.13
CA ASP A 36 1.13 4.42 -7.15
C ASP A 36 1.66 5.24 -5.97
N TRP A 37 2.74 4.78 -5.33
CA TRP A 37 3.36 5.49 -4.20
C TRP A 37 3.79 6.92 -4.54
N SER A 38 4.12 7.18 -5.81
CA SER A 38 4.55 8.49 -6.29
C SER A 38 3.42 9.52 -6.35
N GLY A 39 2.15 9.09 -6.34
CA GLY A 39 1.00 9.98 -6.33
C GLY A 39 -0.25 9.42 -6.98
N GLU A 40 -1.33 10.21 -6.92
CA GLU A 40 -2.55 9.93 -7.69
C GLU A 40 -2.32 10.17 -9.18
N ASP A 41 -2.87 9.31 -10.05
CA ASP A 41 -2.86 9.52 -11.51
C ASP A 41 -3.64 10.78 -11.89
N ARG A 42 -4.69 11.08 -11.11
CA ARG A 42 -5.55 12.25 -11.28
C ARG A 42 -5.80 12.88 -9.91
N PRO A 43 -5.71 14.23 -9.79
CA PRO A 43 -6.00 14.91 -8.53
C PRO A 43 -7.37 14.52 -7.96
N GLY A 44 -7.39 14.03 -6.72
CA GLY A 44 -8.61 13.63 -6.00
C GLY A 44 -9.16 12.25 -6.38
N GLN A 45 -8.41 11.41 -7.09
CA GLN A 45 -8.77 10.03 -7.43
C GLN A 45 -9.15 9.18 -6.20
N ILE A 46 -8.36 9.25 -5.13
CA ILE A 46 -8.59 8.55 -3.87
C ILE A 46 -9.92 9.03 -3.26
N ALA A 47 -10.12 10.35 -3.18
CA ALA A 47 -11.35 10.91 -2.62
C ALA A 47 -12.60 10.49 -3.43
N GLN A 48 -12.51 10.54 -4.76
CA GLN A 48 -13.60 10.15 -5.65
C GLN A 48 -13.94 8.65 -5.52
N PHE A 49 -12.92 7.79 -5.46
CA PHE A 49 -13.10 6.36 -5.22
C PHE A 49 -13.79 6.09 -3.89
N VAL A 50 -13.28 6.68 -2.80
CA VAL A 50 -13.83 6.49 -1.46
C VAL A 50 -15.26 7.01 -1.38
N ALA A 51 -15.59 8.13 -2.01
CA ALA A 51 -16.96 8.63 -2.11
C ALA A 51 -17.91 7.59 -2.73
N GLY A 52 -17.50 6.95 -3.83
CA GLY A 52 -18.26 5.86 -4.46
C GLY A 52 -18.47 4.67 -3.52
N ARG A 53 -17.42 4.27 -2.79
CA ARG A 53 -17.53 3.18 -1.80
C ARG A 53 -18.43 3.54 -0.63
N VAL A 54 -18.32 4.75 -0.08
CA VAL A 54 -19.16 5.27 1.01
C VAL A 54 -20.65 5.17 0.62
N ALA A 55 -20.98 5.56 -0.62
CA ALA A 55 -22.32 5.40 -1.17
C ALA A 55 -22.74 3.92 -1.29
N ALA A 56 -21.86 3.04 -1.76
CA ALA A 56 -22.12 1.59 -1.83
C ALA A 56 -22.41 0.96 -0.45
N PHE A 57 -21.78 1.47 0.61
CA PHE A 57 -22.07 1.10 2.01
C PHE A 57 -23.32 1.77 2.59
N GLY A 58 -24.06 2.55 1.80
CA GLY A 58 -25.31 3.20 2.19
C GLY A 58 -25.13 4.34 3.18
N LYS A 59 -23.97 5.02 3.16
CA LYS A 59 -23.69 6.18 4.01
C LYS A 59 -24.10 7.47 3.33
N ASP A 60 -24.32 8.51 4.13
CA ASP A 60 -24.82 9.79 3.67
C ASP A 60 -23.73 10.68 3.03
N HIS A 61 -24.19 11.77 2.41
CA HIS A 61 -23.34 12.74 1.74
C HIS A 61 -22.45 13.55 2.71
N ALA A 62 -22.77 13.58 4.01
CA ALA A 62 -21.94 14.29 4.97
C ALA A 62 -20.61 13.56 5.19
N VAL A 63 -20.64 12.21 5.18
CA VAL A 63 -19.41 11.38 5.21
C VAL A 63 -18.56 11.62 3.97
N VAL A 64 -19.19 11.69 2.79
CA VAL A 64 -18.48 11.98 1.53
C VAL A 64 -17.78 13.34 1.58
N ALA A 65 -18.48 14.38 2.04
CA ALA A 65 -17.91 15.72 2.17
C ALA A 65 -16.74 15.76 3.16
N ALA A 66 -16.82 15.01 4.26
CA ALA A 66 -15.73 14.90 5.23
C ALA A 66 -14.48 14.23 4.61
N VAL A 67 -14.67 13.15 3.86
CA VAL A 67 -13.59 12.46 3.12
C VAL A 67 -12.93 13.38 2.11
N GLU A 68 -13.72 14.09 1.29
CA GLU A 68 -13.20 15.02 0.28
C GLU A 68 -12.40 16.18 0.91
N SER A 69 -12.88 16.71 2.04
CA SER A 69 -12.14 17.76 2.78
C SER A 69 -10.82 17.22 3.31
N ALA A 70 -10.84 16.07 3.99
CA ALA A 70 -9.65 15.46 4.57
C ALA A 70 -8.59 15.12 3.51
N ALA A 71 -9.01 14.52 2.39
CA ALA A 71 -8.10 14.22 1.28
C ALA A 71 -7.47 15.48 0.69
N ARG A 72 -8.26 16.54 0.49
CA ARG A 72 -7.77 17.81 -0.07
C ARG A 72 -6.80 18.52 0.87
N GLU A 73 -7.09 18.52 2.17
CA GLU A 73 -6.21 19.11 3.18
C GLU A 73 -4.88 18.36 3.25
N ALA A 74 -4.91 17.02 3.24
CA ALA A 74 -3.70 16.20 3.21
C ALA A 74 -2.90 16.37 1.91
N ALA A 75 -3.57 16.44 0.76
CA ALA A 75 -2.92 16.70 -0.53
C ALA A 75 -2.32 18.11 -0.65
N GLY A 76 -2.76 19.07 0.19
CA GLY A 76 -2.20 20.41 0.26
C GLY A 76 -1.06 20.56 1.27
N ALA A 77 -0.76 19.52 2.05
CA ALA A 77 0.29 19.56 3.06
C ALA A 77 1.68 19.48 2.43
N ASP A 78 2.64 20.19 3.01
CA ASP A 78 4.06 20.12 2.64
C ASP A 78 4.66 18.85 3.27
N VAL A 79 4.61 17.75 2.52
CA VAL A 79 5.11 16.43 2.91
C VAL A 79 6.22 15.99 1.96
N GLU A 80 7.16 15.21 2.47
CA GLU A 80 8.26 14.68 1.67
C GLU A 80 7.75 13.81 0.52
N ARG A 81 8.53 13.75 -0.56
CA ARG A 81 8.22 12.93 -1.73
C ARG A 81 8.17 11.45 -1.31
N GLY A 82 7.03 10.81 -1.50
CA GLY A 82 6.76 9.43 -1.05
C GLY A 82 5.83 9.34 0.16
N GLU A 83 5.70 10.41 0.95
CA GLU A 83 4.77 10.46 2.10
C GLU A 83 3.38 11.00 1.73
N HIS A 84 3.23 11.46 0.50
CA HIS A 84 2.00 12.11 0.04
C HIS A 84 0.78 11.19 0.03
N VAL A 85 0.89 10.03 -0.61
CA VAL A 85 -0.20 9.04 -0.66
C VAL A 85 -0.50 8.49 0.74
N PRO A 86 0.49 8.05 1.55
CA PRO A 86 0.25 7.68 2.94
C PRO A 86 -0.47 8.75 3.77
N ALA A 87 -0.10 10.03 3.62
CA ALA A 87 -0.76 11.13 4.33
C ALA A 87 -2.24 11.26 3.94
N ILE A 88 -2.56 11.21 2.64
CA ILE A 88 -3.94 11.25 2.15
C ILE A 88 -4.74 10.06 2.69
N LEU A 89 -4.18 8.85 2.59
CA LEU A 89 -4.85 7.64 3.03
C LEU A 89 -5.14 7.63 4.54
N ARG A 90 -4.22 8.11 5.39
CA ARG A 90 -4.45 8.26 6.84
C ARG A 90 -5.58 9.27 7.13
N ALA A 91 -5.53 10.45 6.50
CA ALA A 91 -6.55 11.48 6.69
C ALA A 91 -7.95 10.99 6.27
N VAL A 92 -8.03 10.24 5.18
CA VAL A 92 -9.28 9.64 4.71
C VAL A 92 -9.78 8.55 5.65
N ASP A 93 -8.91 7.68 6.16
CA ASP A 93 -9.30 6.64 7.13
C ASP A 93 -9.92 7.24 8.40
N ASP A 94 -9.32 8.32 8.91
CA ASP A 94 -9.83 9.07 10.06
C ASP A 94 -11.22 9.66 9.79
N ALA A 95 -11.43 10.25 8.60
CA ALA A 95 -12.73 10.79 8.21
C ALA A 95 -13.83 9.70 8.15
N LEU A 96 -13.48 8.50 7.67
CA LEU A 96 -14.38 7.34 7.58
C LEU A 96 -14.77 6.77 8.95
N ALA A 97 -13.95 6.97 9.99
CA ALA A 97 -14.17 6.40 11.31
C ALA A 97 -15.53 6.81 11.90
N SER A 98 -15.96 8.06 11.67
CA SER A 98 -17.25 8.60 12.11
C SER A 98 -18.46 7.83 11.54
N ALA A 99 -18.29 7.21 10.37
CA ALA A 99 -19.31 6.42 9.69
C ALA A 99 -19.26 4.92 10.06
N GLY A 100 -18.34 4.49 10.93
CA GLY A 100 -18.07 3.08 11.19
C GLY A 100 -17.45 2.38 9.97
N LEU A 101 -16.76 3.12 9.12
CA LEU A 101 -15.99 2.62 7.99
C LEU A 101 -14.48 2.79 8.24
N ALA A 102 -13.68 2.06 7.48
CA ALA A 102 -12.24 2.14 7.48
C ALA A 102 -11.72 1.93 6.05
N LEU A 103 -10.57 2.47 5.74
CA LEU A 103 -9.78 2.01 4.61
C LEU A 103 -9.06 0.70 4.97
N GLY A 104 -8.82 -0.11 3.95
CA GLY A 104 -8.04 -1.33 3.98
C GLY A 104 -7.08 -1.36 2.80
N GLU A 105 -5.95 -2.03 2.96
CA GLU A 105 -4.95 -2.18 1.92
C GLU A 105 -4.73 -3.67 1.66
N LEU A 106 -4.76 -4.04 0.38
CA LEU A 106 -4.34 -5.37 -0.06
C LEU A 106 -2.89 -5.29 -0.55
N ARG A 107 -1.95 -5.70 0.31
CA ARG A 107 -0.53 -5.74 -0.04
C ARG A 107 -0.22 -6.83 -1.05
N SER A 108 0.60 -6.48 -2.03
CA SER A 108 1.04 -7.33 -3.13
C SER A 108 2.56 -7.40 -3.28
N GLY A 109 3.33 -6.79 -2.37
CA GLY A 109 4.80 -6.77 -2.42
C GLY A 109 5.38 -5.87 -3.52
N ASP A 110 4.54 -5.02 -4.12
CA ASP A 110 4.94 -4.01 -5.10
C ASP A 110 4.67 -2.59 -4.56
N ASP A 111 5.18 -1.58 -5.25
CA ASP A 111 5.07 -0.17 -4.83
C ASP A 111 3.67 0.45 -5.08
N THR A 112 2.63 -0.38 -5.18
CA THR A 112 1.26 0.04 -5.48
C THR A 112 0.31 -0.29 -4.34
N TYR A 113 -0.25 0.75 -3.75
CA TYR A 113 -1.31 0.62 -2.75
C TYR A 113 -2.61 0.17 -3.43
N ARG A 114 -3.09 -1.03 -3.10
CA ARG A 114 -4.43 -1.48 -3.52
C ARG A 114 -5.40 -1.26 -2.38
N VAL A 115 -6.04 -0.10 -2.40
CA VAL A 115 -6.90 0.35 -1.29
C VAL A 115 -8.37 0.08 -1.54
N GLY A 116 -9.11 -0.20 -0.48
CA GLY A 116 -10.56 -0.36 -0.51
C GLY A 116 -11.20 0.15 0.78
N VAL A 117 -12.52 0.30 0.79
CA VAL A 117 -13.29 0.69 1.99
C VAL A 117 -13.98 -0.53 2.57
N MET A 118 -13.97 -0.64 3.89
CA MET A 118 -14.57 -1.74 4.64
C MET A 118 -15.28 -1.23 5.90
N ARG A 119 -16.05 -2.11 6.55
CA ARG A 119 -16.63 -1.80 7.86
C ARG A 119 -15.54 -1.77 8.93
N ARG A 120 -15.53 -0.73 9.75
CA ARG A 120 -14.61 -0.61 10.89
C ARG A 120 -14.94 -1.66 11.94
N THR A 121 -14.05 -2.62 12.10
CA THR A 121 -14.11 -3.73 13.06
C THR A 121 -12.70 -4.05 13.56
N LYS A 122 -12.57 -4.90 14.59
CA LYS A 122 -11.24 -5.40 15.00
C LYS A 122 -10.54 -6.22 13.91
N ALA A 123 -11.28 -6.76 12.94
CA ALA A 123 -10.71 -7.49 11.81
C ALA A 123 -10.20 -6.52 10.74
N SER A 124 -10.97 -5.47 10.43
CA SER A 124 -10.57 -4.42 9.49
C SER A 124 -9.30 -3.71 9.91
N GLY A 125 -9.14 -3.43 11.21
CA GLY A 125 -7.91 -2.83 11.74
C GLY A 125 -6.68 -3.72 11.59
N ARG A 126 -6.85 -5.03 11.41
CA ARG A 126 -5.74 -5.89 10.97
C ARG A 126 -5.47 -5.65 9.50
N VAL A 127 -6.48 -5.64 8.64
CA VAL A 127 -6.33 -5.45 7.18
C VAL A 127 -5.86 -4.04 6.80
N TRP A 128 -5.89 -3.07 7.72
CA TRP A 128 -5.28 -1.76 7.49
C TRP A 128 -3.74 -1.86 7.46
N GLY A 129 -3.16 -1.44 6.34
CA GLY A 129 -1.78 -1.80 5.98
C GLY A 129 -0.72 -0.73 6.21
N LEU A 130 -1.09 0.56 6.32
CA LEU A 130 -0.11 1.65 6.44
C LEU A 130 0.76 1.59 7.71
N ASP A 131 0.24 0.97 8.78
CA ASP A 131 0.98 0.76 10.04
C ASP A 131 1.38 -0.72 10.22
N ARG A 132 1.18 -1.56 9.20
CA ARG A 132 1.69 -2.94 9.23
C ARG A 132 3.15 -2.91 8.80
N PRO A 133 4.06 -3.50 9.59
CA PRO A 133 5.40 -3.76 9.10
C PRO A 133 5.30 -4.58 7.82
N SER A 134 6.02 -4.18 6.77
CA SER A 134 6.12 -5.03 5.59
C SER A 134 6.62 -6.41 6.00
N PRO A 135 6.05 -7.48 5.41
CA PRO A 135 6.64 -8.79 5.54
C PRO A 135 8.02 -8.85 4.89
N GLU A 136 8.46 -7.80 4.19
CA GLU A 136 9.73 -7.74 3.45
C GLU A 136 10.70 -6.72 4.08
N VAL A 137 11.97 -6.93 3.77
CA VAL A 137 13.11 -6.13 4.19
C VAL A 137 13.89 -5.75 2.95
N LEU A 138 14.25 -4.48 2.86
CA LEU A 138 15.17 -3.95 1.85
C LEU A 138 16.59 -4.00 2.40
N TYR A 139 17.44 -4.74 1.70
CA TYR A 139 18.88 -4.72 1.90
C TYR A 139 19.50 -3.86 0.81
N THR A 140 20.24 -2.83 1.19
CA THR A 140 20.86 -1.89 0.24
C THR A 140 22.37 -1.87 0.42
N ILE A 141 23.09 -1.98 -0.70
CA ILE A 141 24.53 -1.73 -0.78
C ILE A 141 24.79 -0.66 -1.83
N VAL A 142 25.46 0.42 -1.43
CA VAL A 142 26.04 1.39 -2.37
C VAL A 142 27.44 0.90 -2.74
N CYS A 143 27.61 0.51 -4.00
CA CYS A 143 28.89 0.05 -4.52
C CYS A 143 29.91 1.21 -4.50
N PRO A 144 31.22 0.94 -4.32
CA PRO A 144 32.27 1.96 -4.47
C PRO A 144 32.27 2.71 -5.81
N CYS A 145 31.67 2.16 -6.87
CA CYS A 145 31.50 2.87 -8.14
C CYS A 145 30.40 3.95 -8.10
N GLY A 146 29.61 4.01 -7.03
CA GLY A 146 28.51 4.97 -6.83
C GLY A 146 27.12 4.41 -7.11
N ASP A 147 27.01 3.20 -7.67
CA ASP A 147 25.72 2.58 -8.00
C ASP A 147 25.07 1.87 -6.81
N MET A 148 23.73 1.85 -6.77
CA MET A 148 22.95 1.31 -5.66
C MET A 148 22.35 -0.05 -6.04
N ASN A 149 22.58 -1.06 -5.20
CA ASN A 149 22.09 -2.42 -5.39
C ASN A 149 21.13 -2.75 -4.24
N VAL A 150 19.94 -3.24 -4.58
CA VAL A 150 18.84 -3.43 -3.64
C VAL A 150 18.31 -4.86 -3.75
N TRP A 151 18.13 -5.51 -2.61
CA TRP A 151 17.43 -6.78 -2.50
C TRP A 151 16.19 -6.59 -1.62
N GLN A 152 15.03 -6.96 -2.14
CA GLN A 152 13.78 -6.99 -1.39
C GLN A 152 13.44 -8.45 -1.09
N LEU A 153 13.55 -8.82 0.19
CA LEU A 153 13.37 -10.20 0.64
C LEU A 153 12.33 -10.28 1.74
N PRO A 154 11.52 -11.36 1.82
CA PRO A 154 10.70 -11.62 2.99
C PRO A 154 11.54 -11.68 4.28
N LYS A 155 11.02 -11.19 5.40
CA LYS A 155 11.61 -11.26 6.75
C LYS A 155 11.96 -12.68 7.20
N THR A 156 11.33 -13.69 6.59
CA THR A 156 11.61 -15.11 6.84
C THR A 156 12.80 -15.63 6.05
N GLU A 157 13.22 -14.91 5.03
CA GLU A 157 14.37 -15.24 4.19
C GLU A 157 15.65 -14.68 4.82
N ALA A 158 16.78 -15.35 4.57
CA ALA A 158 18.05 -14.88 5.06
C ALA A 158 18.50 -13.66 4.25
N LYS A 159 19.21 -12.73 4.91
CA LYS A 159 19.88 -11.62 4.24
C LYS A 159 20.72 -12.11 3.04
N PRO A 160 20.87 -11.30 1.97
CA PRO A 160 21.69 -11.69 0.83
C PRO A 160 23.14 -11.93 1.27
N VAL A 161 23.73 -12.97 0.70
CA VAL A 161 25.13 -13.39 0.94
C VAL A 161 25.97 -13.38 -0.34
N ASP A 162 25.37 -13.04 -1.47
CA ASP A 162 25.99 -12.93 -2.77
C ASP A 162 25.33 -11.84 -3.62
N GLY A 163 26.04 -11.41 -4.67
CA GLY A 163 25.60 -10.34 -5.55
C GLY A 163 26.75 -9.57 -6.17
N GLU A 164 26.59 -9.21 -7.43
CA GLU A 164 27.52 -8.36 -8.17
C GLU A 164 26.86 -7.01 -8.45
N CYS A 165 27.65 -5.95 -8.51
CA CYS A 165 27.13 -4.64 -8.89
C CYS A 165 26.74 -4.63 -10.38
N ASP A 166 25.48 -4.29 -10.67
CA ASP A 166 24.95 -4.28 -12.04
C ASP A 166 25.73 -3.34 -12.97
N SER A 167 26.26 -2.23 -12.46
CA SER A 167 27.01 -1.26 -13.25
C SER A 167 28.48 -1.65 -13.53
N CYS A 168 29.18 -2.26 -12.58
CA CYS A 168 30.63 -2.47 -12.68
C CYS A 168 31.10 -3.92 -12.52
N GLY A 169 30.19 -4.86 -12.26
CA GLY A 169 30.48 -6.28 -12.08
C GLY A 169 31.31 -6.60 -10.83
N LEU A 170 31.46 -5.65 -9.90
CA LEU A 170 32.19 -5.89 -8.66
C LEU A 170 31.37 -6.84 -7.78
N ASN A 171 32.00 -7.93 -7.31
CA ASN A 171 31.42 -8.76 -6.27
C ASN A 171 31.27 -7.97 -4.97
N LEU A 172 30.02 -7.82 -4.51
CA LEU A 172 29.65 -7.03 -3.34
C LEU A 172 29.79 -7.83 -2.03
N PHE A 173 30.11 -9.12 -2.14
CA PHE A 173 30.26 -10.05 -1.03
C PHE A 173 31.60 -10.77 -1.10
N ASP A 174 32.19 -11.02 0.06
CA ASP A 174 33.38 -11.84 0.20
C ASP A 174 33.03 -13.35 0.08
N PRO A 175 34.02 -14.26 -0.06
CA PRO A 175 33.75 -15.70 -0.14
C PRO A 175 33.08 -16.31 1.10
N ALA A 176 33.00 -15.58 2.21
CA ALA A 176 32.29 -16.01 3.42
C ALA A 176 30.85 -15.44 3.49
N GLY A 177 30.42 -14.70 2.47
CA GLY A 177 29.09 -14.11 2.38
C GLY A 177 28.91 -12.81 3.16
N ASN A 178 29.99 -12.16 3.59
CA ASN A 178 29.91 -10.85 4.21
C ASN A 178 29.99 -9.75 3.16
N PRO A 179 29.22 -8.67 3.28
CA PRO A 179 29.28 -7.59 2.33
C PRO A 179 30.63 -6.86 2.45
N VAL A 180 31.27 -6.57 1.32
CA VAL A 180 32.58 -5.91 1.26
C VAL A 180 32.51 -4.42 1.62
N VAL A 181 31.30 -3.87 1.63
CA VAL A 181 30.93 -2.52 2.07
C VAL A 181 29.69 -2.61 2.96
N SER A 182 29.40 -1.56 3.72
CA SER A 182 28.26 -1.55 4.64
C SER A 182 26.94 -1.81 3.88
N MET A 183 26.17 -2.77 4.40
CA MET A 183 24.81 -3.04 3.99
C MET A 183 23.85 -2.35 4.96
N VAL A 184 22.86 -1.66 4.42
CA VAL A 184 21.74 -1.06 5.17
C VAL A 184 20.55 -2.02 5.10
N GLU A 185 19.88 -2.21 6.22
CA GLU A 185 18.70 -3.05 6.37
C GLU A 185 17.53 -2.19 6.86
N GLU A 186 16.46 -2.13 6.07
CA GLU A 186 15.27 -1.33 6.37
C GLU A 186 14.01 -2.15 6.09
N ASP A 187 12.95 -1.95 6.88
CA ASP A 187 11.65 -2.54 6.55
C ASP A 187 11.17 -1.96 5.21
N ALA A 188 10.75 -2.81 4.27
CA ALA A 188 10.08 -2.31 3.07
C ALA A 188 8.83 -1.53 3.51
N GLY A 189 8.55 -0.38 2.89
CA GLY A 189 7.42 0.49 3.28
C GLY A 189 6.07 -0.20 3.20
#